data_AF-A0A382L3K9-F1
#
_entry.id   AF-A0A382L3K9-F1
#
_cell.length_a   1.000
_cell.length_b   1.000
_cell.length_c   1.000
_cell.angle_alpha   90.00
_cell.angle_beta   90.00
_cell.angle_gamma   90.00
#
_symmetry.space_group_name_H-M   'P 1'
#
loop_
_entity.id
_entity.type
_entity.pdbx_description
1 polymer ?
#
loop_
_entity_poly.entity_id
_entity_poly.type
_entity_poly.pdbx_seq_one_letter_code
_entity_poly.pdbx_strand_id
1 'polypeptide(L)' 'MKELYFTSPYRRSIRTIRLEYGQVKKKFVLRTFEGKIIGRKVSEEGSPKEEVFE' A
#
# COMPACT_ATOMS: atom_id res chain seq x y z
N MET A 1 -0.65 -2.80 13.50
CA MET A 1 0.49 -2.00 12.99
C MET A 1 0.00 -1.31 11.74
N LYS A 2 0.07 0.02 11.70
CA LYS A 2 -0.81 0.87 10.88
C LYS A 2 -0.01 1.59 9.79
N GLU A 3 0.24 0.91 8.67
CA GLU A 3 0.83 1.49 7.45
C GLU A 3 2.38 1.59 7.48
N LEU A 4 3.04 1.00 6.46
CA LEU A 4 4.49 1.05 6.25
C LEU A 4 4.76 1.77 4.94
N TYR A 5 5.24 3.01 5.00
CA TYR A 5 5.58 3.81 3.82
C TYR A 5 7.04 3.57 3.42
N PHE A 6 7.29 3.09 2.19
CA PHE A 6 8.64 2.97 1.63
C PHE A 6 8.83 3.95 0.48
N THR A 7 9.69 4.96 0.65
CA THR A 7 10.05 5.91 -0.41
C THR A 7 11.49 5.68 -0.85
N SER A 8 11.73 5.47 -2.15
CA SER A 8 13.11 5.42 -2.66
C SER A 8 13.76 6.82 -2.64
N PRO A 9 14.95 6.99 -2.04
CA PRO A 9 15.53 8.31 -1.76
C PRO A 9 15.93 9.15 -2.99
N TYR A 10 15.96 8.58 -4.20
CA TYR A 10 16.53 9.25 -5.39
C TYR A 10 15.59 9.37 -6.61
N ARG A 11 14.27 9.33 -6.44
CA ARG A 11 13.33 9.43 -7.58
C ARG A 11 12.50 10.71 -7.59
N ARG A 12 12.31 11.27 -8.81
CA ARG A 12 11.29 12.30 -9.14
C ARG A 12 9.85 11.87 -8.82
N SER A 13 9.62 10.57 -8.64
CA SER A 13 8.33 10.01 -8.22
C SER A 13 8.51 9.20 -6.94
N ILE A 14 7.78 9.55 -5.89
CA ILE A 14 7.70 8.77 -4.66
C ILE A 14 6.70 7.65 -4.94
N ARG A 15 7.13 6.39 -4.85
CA ARG A 15 6.20 5.27 -4.76
C ARG A 15 5.77 5.14 -3.31
N THR A 16 4.49 4.92 -3.09
CA THR A 16 3.91 4.68 -1.77
C THR A 16 3.32 3.29 -1.79
N ILE A 17 3.70 2.47 -0.82
CA ILE A 17 3.05 1.19 -0.56
C ILE A 17 2.37 1.36 0.80
N ARG A 18 1.09 1.02 0.89
CA ARG A 18 0.39 0.90 2.18
C ARG A 18 0.00 -0.56 2.36
N LEU A 19 0.38 -1.11 3.50
CA LEU A 19 0.03 -2.46 3.91
C LEU A 19 -0.99 -2.38 5.04
N GLU A 20 -2.18 -2.92 4.81
CA GLU A 20 -3.18 -3.15 5.83
C GLU A 20 -3.24 -4.65 6.11
N TYR A 21 -2.95 -5.04 7.34
CA TYR A 21 -3.04 -6.43 7.76
C TYR A 21 -4.05 -6.56 8.91
N GLY A 22 -4.95 -7.53 8.80
CA GLY A 22 -5.97 -7.77 9.81
C GLY A 22 -6.62 -9.13 9.70
N GLN A 23 -7.35 -9.52 10.75
CA GLN A 23 -8.14 -10.74 10.77
C GLN A 23 -9.59 -10.41 10.37
N VAL A 24 -10.10 -11.06 9.34
CA VAL A 24 -11.50 -11.01 8.94
C VAL A 24 -12.11 -12.38 9.22
N LYS A 25 -12.99 -12.44 10.23
CA LYS A 25 -13.55 -13.69 10.75
C LYS A 25 -12.45 -14.65 11.24
N LYS A 26 -12.17 -15.73 10.50
CA LYS A 26 -11.16 -16.75 10.81
C LYS A 26 -9.95 -16.72 9.85
N LYS A 27 -9.89 -15.74 8.95
CA LYS A 27 -8.82 -15.64 7.93
C LYS A 27 -8.02 -14.37 8.17
N PHE A 28 -6.73 -14.42 7.87
CA PHE A 28 -5.89 -13.24 7.86
C PHE A 28 -5.88 -12.64 6.47
N VAL A 29 -6.04 -11.33 6.37
CA VAL A 29 -6.12 -10.59 5.12
C VAL A 29 -5.02 -9.55 5.10
N LEU A 30 -4.25 -9.54 4.02
CA LEU A 30 -3.28 -8.51 3.70
C LEU A 30 -3.79 -7.73 2.48
N ARG A 31 -4.03 -6.43 2.65
CA ARG A 31 -4.32 -5.51 1.55
C ARG A 31 -3.11 -4.66 1.28
N THR A 32 -2.66 -4.70 0.03
CA THR A 32 -1.55 -3.90 -0.47
C THR A 32 -2.08 -2.84 -1.41
N PHE A 33 -1.86 -1.58 -1.07
CA PHE A 33 -2.18 -0.43 -1.91
C PHE A 33 -0.89 0.10 -2.51
N GLU A 34 -0.86 0.27 -3.83
CA GLU A 34 0.25 0.91 -4.52
C GLU A 34 -0.20 2.28 -5.04
N GLY A 35 0.53 3.31 -4.65
CA GLY A 35 0.34 4.69 -5.08
C GLY A 35 1.64 5.28 -5.62
N LYS A 36 1.53 6.33 -6.42
CA LYS A 36 2.69 7.05 -6.95
C LYS A 36 2.48 8.56 -6.84
N ILE A 37 3.31 9.26 -6.09
CA ILE A 37 3.29 10.71 -5.99
C ILE A 37 4.32 11.27 -6.98
N ILE A 38 3.88 12.16 -7.89
CA ILE A 38 4.74 12.87 -8.84
C ILE A 38 4.59 14.37 -8.57
N GLY A 39 5.61 14.99 -7.97
CA GLY A 39 5.55 16.40 -7.54
C GLY A 39 4.43 16.63 -6.52
N ARG A 40 3.46 17.50 -6.84
CA ARG A 40 2.24 17.73 -6.04
C ARG A 40 1.04 16.85 -6.41
N LYS A 41 1.13 16.06 -7.49
CA LYS A 41 0.04 15.16 -7.90
C LYS A 41 0.24 13.80 -7.26
N VAL A 42 -0.67 13.43 -6.37
CA VAL A 42 -0.83 12.04 -5.91
C VAL A 42 -1.56 11.31 -7.04
N SER A 43 -0.91 10.34 -7.68
CA SER A 43 -1.62 9.41 -8.58
C SER A 43 -2.54 8.58 -7.70
N GLU A 44 -3.79 8.41 -8.12
CA GLU A 44 -4.80 7.62 -7.42
C GLU A 44 -4.21 6.29 -6.95
N GLU A 45 -4.46 5.92 -5.68
CA GLU A 45 -4.17 4.57 -5.22
C GLU A 45 -4.98 3.61 -6.09
N GLY A 46 -4.29 2.70 -6.77
CA GLY A 46 -4.95 1.65 -7.54
C GLY A 46 -5.81 0.76 -6.64
N SER A 47 -6.66 -0.06 -7.25
CA SER A 47 -7.40 -1.09 -6.53
C SER A 47 -6.45 -1.95 -5.68
N PRO A 48 -6.73 -2.16 -4.39
CA PRO A 48 -5.83 -2.91 -3.53
C PRO A 48 -5.68 -4.36 -3.99
N LYS A 49 -4.45 -4.87 -3.93
CA LYS A 49 -4.21 -6.30 -4.04
C LYS A 49 -4.54 -6.94 -2.69
N GLU A 50 -5.53 -7.84 -2.67
CA GLU A 50 -5.92 -8.58 -1.47
C GLU A 50 -5.31 -9.99 -1.50
N GLU A 51 -4.55 -10.33 -0.47
CA GLU A 51 -4.02 -11.68 -0.23
C GLU A 51 -4.63 -12.25 1.05
N VAL A 52 -5.17 -13.47 0.96
CA VAL A 52 -5.86 -14.14 2.07
C VAL A 52 -5.02 -15.32 2.53
N PHE A 53 -4.71 -15.34 3.83
CA PHE A 53 -3.96 -16.40 4.50
C PHE A 53 -4.92 -17.22 5.38
N GLU A 54 -4.73 -18.53 5.37
CA GLU A 54 -5.53 -19.52 6.12
C GLU A 54 -4.95 -19.80 7.51
#